data_AF-A0A8T4R781-F1
#
_entry.id   AF-A0A8T4R781-F1
#
_cell.length_a   1.000
_cell.length_b   1.000
_cell.length_c   1.000
_cell.angle_alpha   90.00
_cell.angle_beta   90.00
_cell.angle_gamma   90.00
#
_symmetry.space_group_name_H-M   'P 1'
#
loop_
_entity.id
_entity.type
_entity.pdbx_description
1 polymer ?
#
loop_
_entity_poly.entity_id
_entity_poly.type
_entity_poly.pdbx_seq_one_letter_code
_entity_poly.pdbx_strand_id
1 'polypeptide(L)'
;MQSDKNNKKFVEKAREIIRKNPEIFDALVEFENTKKLPRLSYKKRVNFTLDSYIFKEFNRHCSEQGMKMSTKVETLILNELKKTK
;
A
#
# COMPACT_ATOMS: atom_id res chain seq x y z
N MET A 1 40.43 -10.89 -0.27
CA MET A 1 39.76 -9.82 -1.04
C MET A 1 38.42 -10.23 -1.68
N GLN A 2 37.84 -11.42 -1.38
CA GLN A 2 36.50 -11.82 -1.86
C GLN A 2 35.36 -11.40 -0.90
N SER A 3 35.67 -11.18 0.38
CA SER A 3 34.71 -10.84 1.45
C SER A 3 34.04 -9.47 1.27
N ASP A 4 34.80 -8.46 0.85
CA ASP A 4 34.33 -7.07 0.81
C ASP A 4 33.38 -6.79 -0.35
N LYS A 5 33.54 -7.50 -1.48
CA LYS A 5 32.65 -7.39 -2.65
C LYS A 5 31.26 -7.95 -2.35
N ASN A 6 31.19 -9.04 -1.60
CA ASN A 6 29.92 -9.63 -1.17
C ASN A 6 29.20 -8.73 -0.17
N ASN A 7 29.95 -8.09 0.74
CA ASN A 7 29.40 -7.13 1.69
C ASN A 7 28.80 -5.90 0.98
N LYS A 8 29.49 -5.36 -0.03
CA LYS A 8 28.98 -4.20 -0.78
C LYS A 8 27.69 -4.49 -1.55
N LYS A 9 27.63 -5.64 -2.24
CA LYS A 9 26.40 -6.10 -2.93
C LYS A 9 25.25 -6.35 -1.96
N PHE A 10 25.54 -6.92 -0.79
CA PHE A 10 24.57 -7.15 0.27
C PHE A 10 23.98 -5.83 0.77
N VAL A 11 24.83 -4.84 1.10
CA VAL A 11 24.40 -3.52 1.58
C VAL A 11 23.57 -2.77 0.54
N GLU A 12 23.96 -2.83 -0.74
CA GLU A 12 23.17 -2.24 -1.83
C GLU A 12 21.80 -2.89 -1.96
N LYS A 13 21.73 -4.23 -1.88
CA LYS A 13 20.46 -4.96 -1.92
C LYS A 13 19.59 -4.67 -0.71
N ALA A 14 20.18 -4.61 0.48
CA ALA A 14 19.47 -4.25 1.70
C ALA A 14 18.85 -2.84 1.60
N ARG A 15 19.61 -1.85 1.10
CA ARG A 15 19.10 -0.49 0.86
C ARG A 15 17.95 -0.46 -0.14
N GLU A 16 18.02 -1.27 -1.20
CA GLU A 16 16.94 -1.39 -2.18
C GLU A 16 15.65 -1.94 -1.53
N ILE A 17 15.78 -2.98 -0.71
CA ILE A 17 14.64 -3.62 -0.02
C ILE A 17 14.00 -2.66 0.99
N ILE A 18 14.81 -1.92 1.75
CA ILE A 18 14.34 -0.91 2.71
C ILE A 18 13.55 0.19 1.99
N ARG A 19 14.06 0.70 0.86
CA ARG A 19 13.33 1.71 0.07
C ARG A 19 12.00 1.21 -0.48
N LYS A 20 11.91 -0.07 -0.84
CA LYS A 20 10.69 -0.65 -1.38
C LYS A 20 9.63 -0.93 -0.32
N ASN A 21 10.04 -1.17 0.93
CA ASN A 21 9.13 -1.59 2.00
C ASN A 21 9.42 -0.87 3.33
N PRO A 22 9.44 0.47 3.39
CA PRO A 22 9.78 1.21 4.61
C PRO A 22 8.87 0.81 5.79
N GLU A 23 7.59 0.57 5.51
CA GLU A 23 6.56 0.21 6.49
C GLU A 23 6.88 -1.08 7.26
N ILE A 24 7.52 -2.06 6.60
CA ILE A 24 7.91 -3.33 7.22
C ILE A 24 9.04 -3.10 8.23
N PHE A 25 10.01 -2.24 7.88
CA PHE A 25 11.12 -1.94 8.78
C PHE A 25 10.68 -1.08 9.96
N ASP A 26 9.78 -0.13 9.74
CA ASP A 26 9.15 0.64 10.83
C ASP A 26 8.42 -0.28 11.82
N ALA A 27 7.70 -1.29 11.31
CA ALA A 27 7.04 -2.29 12.14
C ALA A 27 8.02 -3.17 12.93
N LEU A 28 9.19 -3.49 12.36
CA LEU A 28 10.24 -4.23 13.07
C LEU A 28 10.86 -3.40 14.19
N VAL A 29 11.09 -2.10 13.97
CA VAL A 29 11.56 -1.17 15.00
C VAL A 29 10.53 -1.06 16.13
N GLU A 30 9.25 -0.93 15.79
CA GLU A 30 8.17 -0.89 16.78
C GLU A 30 8.06 -2.19 17.57
N PHE A 31 8.28 -3.35 16.93
CA PHE A 31 8.36 -4.64 17.62
C PHE A 31 9.54 -4.71 18.60
N GLU A 32 10.73 -4.22 18.24
CA GLU A 32 11.86 -4.23 19.17
C GLU A 32 11.55 -3.46 20.46
N ASN A 33 10.89 -2.31 20.32
CA ASN A 33 10.52 -1.42 21.42
C ASN A 33 9.34 -1.95 22.26
N THR A 34 8.32 -2.50 21.62
CA THR A 34 7.05 -2.84 22.28
C THR A 34 6.85 -4.34 22.52
N LYS A 35 7.70 -5.19 21.93
CA LYS A 35 7.54 -6.65 21.81
C LYS A 35 6.22 -7.09 21.17
N LYS A 36 5.55 -6.18 20.44
CA LYS A 36 4.30 -6.45 19.72
C LYS A 36 4.46 -6.04 18.25
N LEU A 37 4.11 -6.95 17.35
CA LEU A 37 4.12 -6.64 15.91
C LEU A 37 2.89 -5.78 15.60
N PRO A 38 3.06 -4.56 15.10
CA PRO A 38 1.92 -3.76 14.67
C PRO A 38 1.22 -4.45 13.51
N ARG A 39 -0.11 -4.29 13.41
CA ARG A 39 -0.86 -4.80 12.26
C ARG A 39 -0.45 -3.98 11.03
N LEU A 40 0.42 -4.55 10.20
CA LEU A 40 0.74 -4.05 8.87
C LEU A 40 -0.53 -4.12 8.01
N SER A 41 -1.35 -3.07 8.07
CA SER A 41 -2.49 -2.91 7.18
C SER A 41 -2.01 -2.28 5.88
N TYR A 42 -1.86 -3.10 4.85
CA TYR A 42 -1.59 -2.64 3.48
C TYR A 42 -2.70 -1.73 2.92
N LYS A 43 -3.85 -1.65 3.61
CA LYS A 43 -4.94 -0.75 3.27
C LYS A 43 -4.84 0.52 4.10
N LYS A 44 -4.68 1.64 3.42
CA LYS A 44 -4.74 2.98 4.01
C LYS A 44 -6.17 3.53 3.88
N ARG A 45 -6.72 4.05 4.99
CA ARG A 45 -7.99 4.80 4.93
C ARG A 45 -7.71 6.17 4.32
N VAL A 46 -8.46 6.53 3.30
CA VAL A 46 -8.37 7.80 2.60
C VAL A 46 -9.72 8.50 2.69
N ASN A 47 -9.73 9.76 3.12
CA ASN A 47 -10.92 10.60 3.15
C ASN A 47 -10.82 11.59 2.00
N PHE A 48 -11.80 11.59 1.10
CA PHE A 48 -11.91 12.57 0.03
C PHE A 48 -13.37 12.97 -0.14
N THR A 49 -13.58 14.18 -0.63
CA THR A 49 -14.91 14.71 -0.87
C THR A 49 -15.37 14.30 -2.27
N LEU A 50 -16.62 13.83 -2.36
CA LEU A 50 -17.31 13.61 -3.63
C LEU A 50 -18.55 14.48 -3.65
N ASP A 51 -18.97 14.87 -4.85
CA ASP A 51 -20.29 15.44 -5.05
C ASP A 51 -21.38 14.47 -4.54
N SER A 52 -22.42 15.03 -3.90
CA SER A 52 -23.45 14.22 -3.25
C SER A 52 -24.28 13.41 -4.24
N TYR A 53 -24.53 13.92 -5.44
CA TYR A 53 -25.28 13.19 -6.45
C TYR A 53 -24.44 12.03 -6.99
N ILE A 54 -23.18 12.29 -7.33
CA ILE A 54 -22.25 11.25 -7.79
C ILE A 54 -22.10 10.13 -6.76
N PHE A 55 -21.94 10.47 -5.48
CA PHE A 55 -21.84 9.48 -4.41
C PHE A 55 -23.08 8.57 -4.33
N LYS A 56 -24.29 9.17 -4.37
CA LYS A 56 -25.56 8.41 -4.31
C LYS A 56 -25.70 7.46 -5.49
N GLU A 57 -25.47 7.96 -6.69
CA GLU A 57 -25.55 7.17 -7.92
C GLU A 57 -24.54 6.03 -7.94
N PHE A 58 -23.29 6.31 -7.56
CA PHE A 58 -22.25 5.30 -7.54
C PHE A 58 -22.48 4.24 -6.45
N ASN A 59 -22.97 4.64 -5.26
CA ASN A 59 -23.32 3.72 -4.20
C ASN A 59 -24.51 2.82 -4.59
N ARG A 60 -25.53 3.39 -5.24
CA ARG A 60 -26.66 2.63 -5.80
C ARG A 60 -26.17 1.60 -6.81
N HIS A 61 -25.37 2.04 -7.79
CA HIS A 61 -24.80 1.16 -8.80
C HIS A 61 -24.00 -0.01 -8.19
N CYS A 62 -23.15 0.27 -7.19
CA CYS A 62 -22.39 -0.79 -6.52
C CYS A 62 -23.32 -1.77 -5.77
N SER A 63 -24.37 -1.25 -5.13
CA SER A 63 -25.33 -2.06 -4.38
C SER A 63 -26.15 -2.99 -5.28
N GLU A 64 -26.67 -2.47 -6.40
CA GLU A 64 -27.43 -3.23 -7.40
C GLU A 64 -26.60 -4.37 -8.02
N GLN A 65 -25.29 -4.17 -8.14
CA GLN A 65 -24.36 -5.15 -8.69
C GLN A 65 -23.73 -6.06 -7.62
N GLY A 66 -24.13 -5.94 -6.35
CA GLY A 66 -23.58 -6.75 -5.25
C GLY A 66 -22.08 -6.51 -4.98
N MET A 67 -21.55 -5.33 -5.34
CA MET A 67 -20.14 -5.00 -5.24
C MET A 67 -19.84 -4.03 -4.09
N LYS A 68 -18.66 -4.17 -3.47
CA LYS A 68 -18.17 -3.18 -2.51
C LYS A 68 -17.64 -1.94 -3.24
N MET A 69 -18.16 -0.77 -2.87
CA MET A 69 -17.74 0.53 -3.41
C MET A 69 -16.21 0.72 -3.36
N SER A 70 -15.58 0.35 -2.24
CA SER A 70 -14.12 0.42 -2.08
C SER A 70 -13.36 -0.37 -3.14
N THR A 71 -13.83 -1.58 -3.47
CA THR A 71 -13.19 -2.45 -4.47
C THR A 71 -13.29 -1.84 -5.85
N LYS A 72 -14.44 -1.22 -6.19
CA LYS A 72 -14.62 -0.56 -7.48
C LYS A 72 -13.72 0.67 -7.60
N VAL A 73 -13.64 1.50 -6.56
CA VAL A 73 -12.74 2.67 -6.52
C VAL A 73 -11.27 2.23 -6.69
N GLU A 74 -10.83 1.21 -5.96
CA GLU A 74 -9.47 0.67 -6.06
C GLU A 74 -9.17 0.16 -7.48
N THR A 75 -10.13 -0.52 -8.11
CA THR A 75 -10.00 -0.98 -9.51
C THR A 75 -9.89 0.17 -10.50
N LEU A 76 -10.70 1.23 -10.31
CA LEU A 76 -10.64 2.43 -11.15
C LEU A 76 -9.28 3.13 -11.04
N ILE A 77 -8.76 3.28 -9.81
CA ILE A 77 -7.42 3.84 -9.56
C ILE A 77 -6.34 3.00 -10.26
N LEU A 78 -6.39 1.67 -10.11
CA LEU A 78 -5.43 0.78 -10.76
C LEU A 78 -5.47 0.90 -12.29
N ASN A 79 -6.65 0.99 -12.87
CA ASN A 79 -6.81 1.16 -14.32
C ASN A 79 -6.29 2.52 -14.79
N GLU A 80 -6.48 3.58 -13.99
CA GLU A 80 -5.95 4.89 -14.31
C GLU A 80 -4.42 4.91 -14.27
N LEU A 81 -3.81 4.34 -13.23
CA LEU A 81 -2.35 4.22 -13.11
C LEU A 81 -1.70 3.40 -14.24
N LYS A 82 -2.43 2.44 -14.83
CA LYS A 82 -1.94 1.66 -15.97
C LYS A 82 -1.88 2.48 -17.26
N LYS A 83 -2.74 3.50 -17.43
CA LYS A 83 -2.70 4.37 -18.63
C LYS A 83 -1.49 5.29 -18.66
N THR A 84 -0.94 5.59 -17.49
CA THR A 84 0.22 6.48 -17.32
C THR A 84 1.56 5.76 -17.52
N LYS A 85 1.55 4.43 -17.69
CA LYS A 85 2.74 3.62 -17.98
C LYS A 85 2.80 3.26 -19.45
#